data_AF-A0A3C0I258-F1
#
_entry.id   AF-A0A3C0I258-F1
#
_cell.length_a   1.000
_cell.length_b   1.000
_cell.length_c   1.000
_cell.angle_alpha   90.00
_cell.angle_beta   90.00
_cell.angle_gamma   90.00
#
_symmetry.space_group_name_H-M   'P 1'
#
loop_
_entity.id
_entity.type
_entity.pdbx_description
1 polymer ?
#
loop_
_entity_poly.entity_id
_entity_poly.type
_entity_poly.pdbx_seq_one_letter_code
_entity_poly.pdbx_strand_id
1 'polypeptide(L)'
;EKRGQLLEIGDKAQSMTEIAGQYMGLLKFTPKGWKIVEEQLNKLSQNQLDRLDMTALLRLLLEQGVAINVVPVEGKWCEVDSEHDLRLYEKKIYQVDKSDRCWIHDWRG
;
A
#
# COMPACT_ATOMS: atom_id res chain seq x y z
N GLU A 1 21.88 -2.77 2.25
CA GLU A 1 20.49 -2.27 2.11
C GLU A 1 19.93 -2.68 0.76
N LYS A 2 18.82 -3.43 0.70
CA LYS A 2 18.13 -3.70 -0.57
C LYS A 2 17.17 -2.53 -0.86
N ARG A 3 17.71 -1.44 -1.41
CA ARG A 3 16.93 -0.25 -1.76
C ARG A 3 15.87 -0.65 -2.79
N GLY A 4 14.59 -0.50 -2.44
CA GLY A 4 13.47 -0.74 -3.37
C GLY A 4 12.84 -2.13 -3.32
N GLN A 5 13.06 -2.94 -2.27
CA GLN A 5 12.29 -4.18 -2.05
C GLN A 5 11.36 -4.07 -0.84
N LEU A 6 10.16 -4.65 -0.96
CA LEU A 6 9.26 -4.86 0.17
C LEU A 6 9.83 -5.98 1.05
N LEU A 7 9.99 -5.72 2.34
CA LEU A 7 10.50 -6.69 3.30
C LEU A 7 9.40 -7.23 4.23
N GLU A 8 8.45 -6.38 4.59
CA GLU A 8 7.34 -6.68 5.50
C GLU A 8 6.15 -5.78 5.16
N ILE A 9 4.92 -6.25 5.40
CA ILE A 9 3.69 -5.48 5.22
C ILE A 9 2.54 -6.07 6.06
N GLY A 10 1.67 -5.21 6.56
CA GLY A 10 0.41 -5.58 7.20
C GLY A 10 0.51 -5.96 8.67
N ASP A 11 1.71 -5.95 9.26
CA ASP A 11 1.91 -6.19 10.68
C ASP A 11 1.68 -4.92 11.49
N LYS A 12 1.32 -5.09 12.76
CA LYS A 12 1.03 -3.97 13.66
C LYS A 12 2.34 -3.36 14.16
N ALA A 13 2.66 -2.16 13.69
CA ALA A 13 3.81 -1.40 14.18
C ALA A 13 3.63 -1.01 15.66
N GLN A 14 4.71 -1.03 16.44
CA GLN A 14 4.70 -0.57 17.83
C GLN A 14 4.95 0.93 17.94
N SER A 15 5.55 1.52 16.90
CA SER A 15 5.87 2.94 16.84
C SER A 15 5.82 3.49 15.40
N MET A 16 5.63 4.81 15.26
CA MET A 16 5.66 5.48 13.95
C MET A 16 7.03 5.40 13.27
N THR A 17 8.11 5.28 14.06
CA THR A 17 9.49 5.18 13.57
C THR A 17 9.80 3.86 12.87
N GLU A 18 8.99 2.82 13.07
CA GLU A 18 9.11 1.55 12.37
C GLU A 18 8.49 1.59 10.96
N ILE A 19 7.62 2.56 10.69
CA ILE A 19 6.85 2.60 9.46
C ILE A 19 7.62 3.33 8.36
N ALA A 20 8.11 2.56 7.39
CA ALA A 20 8.84 3.09 6.23
C ALA A 20 7.92 3.67 5.14
N GLY A 21 6.62 3.36 5.17
CA GLY A 21 5.63 3.85 4.20
C GLY A 21 4.28 3.18 4.35
N GLN A 22 3.28 3.70 3.64
CA GLN A 22 1.92 3.15 3.57
C GLN A 22 1.68 2.50 2.21
N TYR A 23 0.98 1.36 2.20
CA TYR A 23 0.53 0.73 0.97
C TYR A 23 -0.63 1.51 0.34
N MET A 24 -0.49 1.87 -0.94
CA MET A 24 -1.44 2.73 -1.66
C MET A 24 -2.58 1.98 -2.37
N GLY A 25 -2.63 0.65 -2.29
CA GLY A 25 -3.61 -0.15 -3.04
C GLY A 25 -3.26 -0.41 -4.52
N LEU A 26 -2.13 0.07 -5.01
CA LEU A 26 -1.70 -0.09 -6.41
C LEU A 26 -0.65 -1.19 -6.56
N LEU A 27 -0.86 -2.09 -7.51
CA LEU A 27 0.08 -3.16 -7.87
C LEU A 27 0.28 -3.25 -9.38
N LYS A 28 1.50 -3.58 -9.79
CA LYS A 28 1.82 -3.89 -11.17
C LYS A 28 2.39 -5.30 -11.26
N PHE A 29 1.76 -6.13 -12.07
CA PHE A 29 2.25 -7.49 -12.35
C PHE A 29 2.81 -7.56 -13.77
N THR A 30 3.94 -8.24 -13.92
CA THR A 30 4.33 -8.79 -15.22
C THR A 30 3.56 -10.09 -15.46
N PRO A 31 3.42 -10.59 -16.70
CA PRO A 31 2.79 -11.88 -16.94
C PRO A 31 3.41 -13.03 -16.12
N LYS A 32 4.74 -13.04 -15.98
CA LYS A 32 5.45 -14.00 -15.12
C LYS A 32 5.08 -13.82 -13.64
N GLY A 33 5.05 -12.57 -13.16
CA GLY A 33 4.67 -12.27 -11.79
C GLY A 33 3.24 -12.69 -11.47
N TRP A 34 2.30 -12.47 -12.40
CA TRP A 34 0.92 -12.90 -12.25
C TRP A 34 0.79 -14.42 -12.17
N LYS A 35 1.50 -15.16 -13.02
CA LYS A 35 1.51 -16.63 -12.96
C LYS A 35 1.97 -17.15 -11.59
N ILE A 36 2.98 -16.53 -10.99
CA ILE A 36 3.44 -16.89 -9.64
C ILE A 36 2.32 -16.66 -8.61
N VAL A 37 1.60 -15.55 -8.72
CA VAL A 37 0.44 -15.24 -7.85
C VAL A 37 -0.62 -16.32 -8.01
N GLU A 38 -1.03 -16.65 -9.24
CA GLU A 38 -2.02 -17.69 -9.52
C GLU A 38 -1.60 -19.06 -8.95
N GLU A 39 -0.33 -19.43 -9.12
CA GLU A 39 0.23 -20.67 -8.55
C GLU A 39 0.16 -20.71 -7.01
N GLN A 40 0.30 -19.58 -6.32
CA GLN A 40 0.12 -19.54 -4.86
C GLN A 40 -1.34 -19.56 -4.46
N LEU A 41 -2.20 -18.82 -5.16
CA LEU A 41 -3.64 -18.79 -4.89
C LEU A 41 -4.28 -20.16 -5.07
N ASN A 42 -3.87 -20.92 -6.09
CA ASN A 42 -4.37 -22.28 -6.37
C ASN A 42 -4.03 -23.30 -5.28
N LYS A 43 -3.12 -22.99 -4.36
CA LYS A 43 -2.79 -23.85 -3.20
C LYS A 43 -3.70 -23.59 -2.00
N LEU A 44 -4.47 -22.50 -2.03
CA LEU A 44 -5.35 -22.10 -0.94
C LEU A 44 -6.72 -22.76 -1.08
N SER A 45 -7.32 -23.12 0.05
CA SER A 45 -8.74 -23.50 0.09
C SER A 45 -9.65 -22.29 -0.16
N GLN A 46 -10.90 -22.54 -0.58
CA GLN A 46 -11.88 -21.48 -0.80
C GLN A 46 -12.03 -20.55 0.42
N ASN A 47 -12.13 -21.13 1.63
CA ASN A 47 -12.23 -20.36 2.87
C ASN A 47 -11.02 -19.44 3.13
N GLN A 48 -9.82 -19.82 2.68
CA GLN A 48 -8.63 -18.98 2.78
C GLN A 48 -8.67 -17.85 1.76
N LEU A 49 -9.09 -18.14 0.52
CA LEU A 49 -9.25 -17.15 -0.55
C LEU A 49 -10.28 -16.08 -0.17
N ASP A 50 -11.42 -16.48 0.39
CA ASP A 50 -12.50 -15.56 0.80
C ASP A 50 -12.07 -14.58 1.91
N ARG A 51 -10.99 -14.89 2.65
CA ARG A 51 -10.43 -14.06 3.72
C ARG A 51 -9.15 -13.35 3.31
N LEU A 52 -8.67 -13.56 2.08
CA LEU A 52 -7.39 -13.04 1.63
C LEU A 52 -7.53 -11.57 1.19
N ASP A 53 -7.02 -10.66 2.01
CA ASP A 53 -6.83 -9.27 1.61
C ASP A 53 -5.51 -9.04 0.86
N MET A 54 -5.35 -7.85 0.28
CA MET A 54 -4.18 -7.51 -0.52
C MET A 54 -2.87 -7.52 0.28
N THR A 55 -2.89 -7.10 1.55
CA THR A 55 -1.69 -7.12 2.40
C THR A 55 -1.31 -8.55 2.78
N ALA A 56 -2.31 -9.39 3.06
CA ALA A 56 -2.13 -10.81 3.32
C ALA A 56 -1.57 -11.56 2.10
N LEU A 57 -2.04 -11.24 0.88
CA LEU A 57 -1.47 -11.79 -0.35
C LEU A 57 0.01 -11.40 -0.50
N LEU A 58 0.36 -10.13 -0.29
CA LEU A 58 1.75 -9.68 -0.40
C LEU A 58 2.64 -10.36 0.65
N ARG A 59 2.16 -10.49 1.90
CA ARG A 59 2.87 -11.23 2.95
C ARG A 59 3.09 -12.69 2.57
N LEU A 60 2.06 -13.39 2.09
CA LEU A 60 2.16 -14.76 1.61
C LEU A 60 3.23 -14.91 0.53
N LEU A 61 3.28 -14.00 -0.44
CA LEU A 61 4.30 -14.02 -1.50
C LEU A 61 5.72 -13.83 -0.94
N LEU A 62 5.90 -12.91 0.02
CA LEU A 62 7.19 -12.70 0.68
C LEU A 62 7.66 -13.93 1.45
N GLU A 63 6.75 -14.58 2.18
CA GLU A 63 7.03 -15.84 2.91
C GLU A 63 7.47 -16.97 1.98
N GLN A 64 6.97 -16.98 0.74
CA GLN A 64 7.39 -17.91 -0.32
C GLN A 64 8.67 -17.48 -1.05
N GLY A 65 9.34 -16.41 -0.58
CA GLY A 65 10.59 -15.90 -1.15
C GLY A 65 10.41 -15.14 -2.47
N VAL A 66 9.19 -14.73 -2.82
CA VAL A 66 8.94 -13.93 -4.01
C VAL A 66 9.41 -12.50 -3.77
N ALA A 67 10.34 -12.03 -4.59
CA ALA A 67 10.82 -10.65 -4.51
C ALA A 67 9.76 -9.67 -5.04
N ILE A 68 9.38 -8.70 -4.21
CA ILE A 68 8.45 -7.63 -4.56
C ILE A 68 9.21 -6.30 -4.51
N ASN A 69 9.22 -5.59 -5.63
CA ASN A 69 9.86 -4.28 -5.70
C ASN A 69 8.85 -3.18 -5.34
N VAL A 70 9.32 -2.14 -4.66
CA VAL A 70 8.51 -0.96 -4.30
C VAL A 70 8.92 0.25 -5.12
N VAL A 71 7.94 1.10 -5.44
CA VAL A 71 8.17 2.42 -6.04
C VAL A 71 7.68 3.45 -5.03
N PRO A 72 8.57 4.26 -4.42
CA PRO A 72 8.14 5.29 -3.49
C PRO A 72 7.38 6.38 -4.25
N VAL A 73 6.28 6.84 -3.66
CA VAL A 73 5.50 7.98 -4.14
C VAL A 73 5.47 9.02 -3.04
N GLU A 74 5.98 10.21 -3.33
CA GLU A 74 6.00 11.32 -2.40
C GLU A 74 4.78 12.22 -2.63
N GLY A 75 3.76 11.99 -1.80
CA GLY A 75 2.56 12.79 -1.73
C GLY A 75 1.63 12.72 -2.94
N LYS A 76 0.67 13.66 -3.01
CA LYS A 76 -0.36 13.79 -4.07
C LYS A 76 -1.28 12.58 -4.22
N TRP A 77 -1.28 11.69 -3.24
CA TRP A 77 -2.19 10.55 -3.14
C TRP A 77 -2.84 10.57 -1.77
N CYS A 78 -4.14 10.30 -1.73
CA CYS A 78 -4.89 10.11 -0.50
C CYS A 78 -6.04 9.14 -0.77
N GLU A 79 -6.35 8.31 0.22
CA GLU A 79 -7.49 7.41 0.20
C GLU A 79 -8.69 8.09 0.88
N VAL A 80 -9.86 8.01 0.24
CA VAL A 80 -11.12 8.58 0.73
C VAL A 80 -12.06 7.43 1.05
N ASP A 81 -12.09 7.04 2.32
CA ASP A 81 -12.95 5.94 2.80
C ASP A 81 -14.27 6.46 3.37
N SER A 82 -14.33 7.74 3.70
CA SER A 82 -15.50 8.38 4.29
C SER A 82 -15.77 9.77 3.74
N GLU A 83 -16.98 10.25 3.96
CA GLU A 83 -17.35 11.64 3.69
C GLU A 83 -16.51 12.63 4.51
N HIS A 84 -16.07 12.22 5.70
CA HIS A 84 -15.19 13.04 6.53
C HIS A 84 -13.84 13.27 5.86
N ASP A 85 -13.25 12.22 5.29
CA ASP A 85 -11.97 12.30 4.56
C ASP A 85 -12.09 13.22 3.36
N LEU A 86 -13.17 13.08 2.58
CA LEU A 86 -13.47 13.93 1.44
C LEU A 86 -13.48 15.41 1.83
N ARG A 87 -14.31 15.78 2.82
CA ARG A 87 -14.44 17.17 3.29
C ARG A 87 -13.12 17.71 3.86
N LEU A 88 -12.37 16.88 4.57
CA LEU A 88 -11.06 17.24 5.11
C LEU A 88 -10.07 17.56 3.99
N TYR A 89 -10.00 16.72 2.97
CA TYR A 89 -9.05 16.89 1.87
C TYR A 89 -9.42 18.07 0.97
N GLU A 90 -10.71 18.26 0.66
CA GLU A 90 -11.20 19.44 -0.06
C GLU A 90 -10.78 20.75 0.66
N LYS A 91 -10.98 20.80 1.99
CA LYS A 91 -10.57 21.95 2.80
C LYS A 91 -9.05 22.14 2.77
N LYS A 92 -8.26 21.07 2.95
CA LYS A 92 -6.79 21.15 2.91
C LYS A 92 -6.34 21.66 1.53
N ILE A 93 -6.79 21.05 0.44
CA ILE A 93 -6.45 21.45 -0.94
C ILE A 93 -6.78 22.92 -1.19
N TYR A 94 -7.99 23.37 -0.86
CA TYR A 94 -8.42 24.76 -1.08
C TYR A 94 -7.58 25.79 -0.29
N GLN A 95 -7.13 25.44 0.91
CA GLN A 95 -6.30 26.33 1.73
C GLN A 95 -4.89 26.53 1.14
N VAL A 96 -4.30 25.47 0.54
CA VAL A 96 -2.93 25.55 0.01
C VAL A 96 -2.89 26.18 -1.38
N ASP A 97 -3.93 26.00 -2.19
CA ASP A 97 -4.10 26.65 -3.50
C ASP A 97 -4.06 28.18 -3.40
N LYS A 98 -4.58 28.75 -2.29
CA LYS A 98 -4.47 30.19 -1.99
C LYS A 98 -3.08 30.67 -1.60
N SER A 99 -2.11 29.78 -1.45
CA SER A 99 -0.78 30.08 -0.90
C SER A 99 0.39 29.70 -1.82
N ASP A 100 0.13 29.43 -3.11
CA ASP A 100 1.12 28.94 -4.09
C ASP A 100 1.90 27.69 -3.60
N ARG A 101 1.28 26.88 -2.75
CA ARG A 101 1.85 25.65 -2.19
C ARG A 101 1.00 24.45 -2.59
N CYS A 102 1.63 23.29 -2.71
CA CYS A 102 0.95 22.03 -3.02
C CYS A 102 0.65 21.26 -1.73
N TRP A 103 -0.58 20.78 -1.57
CA TRP A 103 -0.88 19.81 -0.52
C TRP A 103 -0.26 18.46 -0.90
N ILE A 104 0.61 17.93 -0.04
CA ILE A 104 1.32 16.68 -0.31
C ILE A 104 0.73 15.47 0.42
N HIS A 105 -0.41 15.58 1.10
CA HIS A 105 -0.99 14.52 1.96
C HIS A 105 0.07 13.72 2.75
N ASP A 106 0.40 14.18 3.96
CA ASP A 106 1.19 13.36 4.88
C ASP A 106 0.25 12.45 5.67
N TRP A 107 0.34 11.14 5.40
CA TRP A 107 -0.44 10.12 6.10
C TRP A 107 -0.04 10.00 7.58
N ARG A 108 1.09 10.58 7.99
CA ARG A 108 1.58 10.56 9.37
C ARG A 108 0.93 11.62 10.28
N GLY A 109 0.19 12.59 9.72
CA GLY A 109 -0.52 13.65 10.48
C GLY A 109 -0.79 14.92 9.68
#